data_AF-A0A2N2X6A3-F1
#
_entry.id   AF-A0A2N2X6A3-F1
#
_cell.length_a   1.000
_cell.length_b   1.000
_cell.length_c   1.000
_cell.angle_alpha   90.00
_cell.angle_beta   90.00
_cell.angle_gamma   90.00
#
_symmetry.space_group_name_H-M   'P 1'
#
loop_
_entity.id
_entity.type
_entity.pdbx_description
1 polymer ?
#
loop_
_entity_poly.entity_id
_entity_poly.type
_entity_poly.pdbx_seq_one_letter_code
_entity_poly.pdbx_strand_id
1 'polypeptide(L)'
;MKLSDLASLPNLKIEVSIDDLKEFAHEIIKEFIKINQDDKDYLMSLEELQRFLPENPARQTVYQWISNRMIPYEKHGSRLYFRKSKIKEWLHNGRQMNHLNKEL
;
A
#
# COMPACT_ATOMS: atom_id res chain seq x y z
N MET A 1 -3.31 25.85 28.64
CA MET A 1 -4.73 25.47 28.65
C MET A 1 -4.87 24.15 27.91
N LYS A 2 -5.45 23.11 28.51
CA LYS A 2 -5.58 21.76 27.92
C LYS A 2 -6.96 21.62 27.27
N LEU A 3 -7.09 20.76 26.25
CA LEU A 3 -8.37 20.50 25.55
C LEU A 3 -9.46 19.96 26.50
N SER A 4 -9.07 19.25 27.56
CA SER A 4 -9.95 18.77 28.63
C SER A 4 -10.71 19.90 29.34
N ASP A 5 -10.09 21.08 29.42
CA ASP A 5 -10.61 22.22 30.18
C ASP A 5 -11.76 22.91 29.42
N LEU A 6 -11.81 22.76 28.09
CA LEU A 6 -12.84 23.31 27.21
C LEU A 6 -14.14 22.49 27.23
N ALA A 7 -14.04 21.17 27.35
CA ALA A 7 -15.19 20.26 27.38
C ALA A 7 -16.05 20.40 28.65
N SER A 8 -15.49 21.01 29.69
CA SER A 8 -16.15 21.21 30.98
C SER A 8 -16.97 22.50 31.06
N LEU A 9 -16.94 23.34 30.01
CA LEU A 9 -17.65 24.61 29.97
C LEU A 9 -19.10 24.39 29.50
N PRO A 10 -20.11 24.63 30.34
CA PRO A 10 -21.50 24.55 29.91
C PRO A 10 -21.75 25.62 28.85
N ASN A 11 -22.25 25.20 27.68
CA ASN A 11 -22.60 26.04 26.53
C ASN A 11 -21.44 26.65 25.73
N LEU A 12 -20.28 25.96 25.62
CA LEU A 12 -19.24 26.34 24.67
C LEU A 12 -19.78 26.25 23.23
N LYS A 13 -20.05 27.40 22.61
CA LYS A 13 -20.33 27.51 21.18
C LYS A 13 -19.03 27.79 20.46
N ILE A 14 -18.63 26.87 19.59
CA ILE A 14 -17.50 27.07 18.70
C ILE A 14 -18.07 27.66 17.41
N GLU A 15 -17.75 28.93 17.13
CA GLU A 15 -17.98 29.49 15.79
C GLU A 15 -16.85 29.04 14.89
N VAL A 16 -17.19 28.32 13.83
CA VAL A 16 -16.27 27.82 12.81
C VAL A 16 -16.73 28.40 11.48
N SER A 17 -15.80 28.98 10.71
CA SER A 17 -16.14 29.48 9.38
C SER A 17 -16.23 28.33 8.37
N ILE A 18 -16.88 28.60 7.24
CA ILE A 18 -16.93 27.65 6.13
C ILE A 18 -15.52 27.37 5.58
N ASP A 19 -14.63 28.36 5.62
CA ASP A 19 -13.28 28.20 5.08
C ASP A 19 -12.40 27.34 5.99
N ASP A 20 -12.55 27.44 7.31
CA ASP A 20 -11.89 26.53 8.27
C ASP A 20 -12.30 25.07 8.01
N LEU A 21 -13.59 24.83 7.72
CA LEU A 21 -14.09 23.50 7.38
C LEU A 21 -13.53 22.98 6.06
N LYS A 22 -13.34 23.85 5.05
CA LYS A 22 -12.72 23.46 3.77
C LYS A 22 -11.24 23.12 3.95
N GLU A 23 -10.50 23.90 4.73
CA GLU A 23 -9.10 23.61 5.03
C GLU A 23 -8.96 22.28 5.77
N PHE A 24 -9.81 22.04 6.77
CA PHE A 24 -9.83 20.76 7.48
C PHE A 24 -10.15 19.58 6.53
N ALA A 25 -11.17 19.72 5.68
CA ALA A 25 -11.50 18.70 4.70
C ALA A 25 -10.34 18.43 3.72
N HIS A 26 -9.64 19.46 3.27
CA HIS A 26 -8.46 19.30 2.41
C HIS A 26 -7.34 18.53 3.10
N GLU A 27 -7.02 18.82 4.36
CA GLU A 27 -5.97 18.10 5.09
C GLU A 27 -6.36 16.64 5.36
N ILE A 28 -7.64 16.35 5.67
CA ILE A 28 -8.14 14.97 5.80
C ILE A 28 -7.98 14.21 4.48
N ILE A 29 -8.40 14.81 3.35
CA ILE A 29 -8.30 14.17 2.04
C ILE A 29 -6.83 13.95 1.64
N LYS A 30 -5.96 14.91 1.90
CA LYS A 30 -4.52 14.82 1.63
C LYS A 30 -3.87 13.68 2.41
N GLU A 31 -4.13 13.56 3.71
CA GLU A 31 -3.59 12.44 4.47
C GLU A 31 -4.24 11.10 4.10
N PHE A 32 -5.53 11.09 3.74
CA PHE A 32 -6.16 9.89 3.20
C PHE A 32 -5.51 9.45 1.88
N ILE A 33 -5.22 10.37 0.96
CA ILE A 33 -4.53 10.07 -0.30
C ILE A 33 -3.10 9.57 -0.02
N LYS A 34 -2.36 10.20 0.89
CA LYS A 34 -1.01 9.79 1.28
C LYS A 34 -0.99 8.37 1.87
N ILE A 35 -1.96 8.02 2.70
CA ILE A 35 -2.12 6.67 3.26
C ILE A 35 -2.43 5.65 2.13
N ASN A 36 -3.31 6.01 1.19
CA ASN A 36 -3.78 5.08 0.15
C ASN A 36 -2.95 5.07 -1.14
N GLN A 37 -2.02 6.02 -1.34
CA GLN A 37 -1.09 6.00 -2.48
C GLN A 37 -0.22 4.74 -2.47
N ASP A 38 0.08 4.21 -1.29
CA ASP A 38 0.84 2.96 -1.16
C ASP A 38 -0.02 1.71 -1.42
N ASP A 39 -1.35 1.86 -1.51
CA ASP A 39 -2.32 0.77 -1.64
C ASP A 39 -3.06 0.71 -2.98
N LYS A 40 -2.67 1.53 -3.96
CA LYS A 40 -3.07 1.26 -5.34
C LYS A 40 -2.50 -0.10 -5.74
N ASP A 41 -3.39 -1.06 -5.96
CA ASP A 41 -3.00 -2.35 -6.51
C ASP A 41 -2.69 -2.17 -8.00
N TYR A 42 -1.41 -2.28 -8.35
CA TYR A 42 -0.95 -2.22 -9.73
C TYR A 42 0.02 -3.36 -10.02
N LEU A 43 0.24 -3.60 -11.32
CA LEU A 43 1.19 -4.58 -11.82
C LEU A 43 2.58 -3.94 -11.88
N MET A 44 3.49 -4.42 -11.04
CA MET A 44 4.90 -4.05 -11.06
C MET A 44 5.62 -4.83 -12.15
N SER A 45 6.49 -4.17 -12.88
CA SER A 45 7.53 -4.79 -13.69
C SER A 45 8.59 -5.46 -12.81
N LEU A 46 9.49 -6.24 -13.42
CA LEU A 46 10.62 -6.85 -12.71
C LEU A 46 11.49 -5.79 -12.00
N GLU A 47 11.75 -4.66 -12.65
CA GLU A 47 12.58 -3.59 -12.07
C GLU A 47 11.89 -2.91 -10.89
N GLU A 48 10.59 -2.65 -11.00
CA GLU A 48 9.80 -2.10 -9.89
C GLU A 48 9.73 -3.09 -8.72
N LEU A 49 9.59 -4.39 -8.98
CA LEU A 49 9.64 -5.41 -7.95
C LEU A 49 11.01 -5.39 -7.23
N GLN A 50 12.12 -5.30 -7.97
CA GLN A 50 13.44 -5.25 -7.34
C GLN A 50 13.56 -4.10 -6.36
N ARG A 51 13.08 -2.90 -6.74
CA ARG A 51 13.08 -1.71 -5.88
C ARG A 51 12.07 -1.80 -4.73
N PHE A 52 10.99 -2.56 -4.93
CA PHE A 52 9.94 -2.76 -3.93
C PHE A 52 10.38 -3.72 -2.82
N LEU A 53 11.19 -4.73 -3.13
CA LEU A 53 11.67 -5.70 -2.16
C LEU A 53 12.81 -5.13 -1.31
N PRO A 54 12.80 -5.31 0.03
CA PRO A 54 13.78 -4.69 0.91
C PRO A 54 15.23 -5.15 0.64
N GLU A 55 15.41 -6.37 0.14
CA GLU A 55 16.72 -6.94 -0.17
C GLU A 55 17.29 -6.49 -1.52
N ASN A 56 16.50 -5.80 -2.35
CA ASN A 56 16.86 -5.44 -3.73
C ASN A 56 17.52 -6.61 -4.52
N PRO A 57 16.84 -7.76 -4.63
CA PRO A 57 17.43 -8.97 -5.21
C PRO A 57 17.82 -8.77 -6.67
N ALA A 58 18.88 -9.44 -7.12
CA ALA A 58 19.28 -9.42 -8.52
C ALA A 58 18.22 -10.08 -9.42
N ARG A 59 18.15 -9.68 -10.70
CA ARG A 59 17.18 -10.22 -11.67
C ARG A 59 17.23 -11.74 -11.74
N GLN A 60 18.44 -12.30 -11.73
CA GLN A 60 18.67 -13.74 -11.76
C GLN A 60 18.04 -14.45 -10.56
N THR A 61 18.15 -13.89 -9.35
CA THR A 61 17.53 -14.42 -8.14
C THR A 61 16.01 -14.43 -8.25
N VAL A 62 15.42 -13.34 -8.77
CA VAL A 62 13.97 -13.29 -8.99
C VAL A 62 13.54 -14.33 -10.02
N TYR A 63 14.29 -14.52 -11.12
CA TYR A 63 13.99 -15.58 -12.08
C TYR A 63 14.07 -16.99 -11.47
N GLN A 64 15.04 -17.25 -10.57
CA GLN A 64 15.09 -18.50 -9.82
C GLN A 64 13.87 -18.69 -8.91
N TRP A 65 13.37 -17.62 -8.28
CA TRP A 65 12.14 -17.69 -7.49
C TRP A 65 10.92 -18.00 -8.36
N ILE A 66 10.84 -17.42 -9.55
CA ILE A 66 9.77 -17.69 -10.52
C ILE A 66 9.82 -19.15 -10.97
N SER A 67 10.99 -19.66 -11.38
CA SER A 67 11.13 -21.04 -11.83
C SER A 67 10.80 -22.05 -10.73
N ASN A 68 11.17 -21.74 -9.49
CA ASN A 68 10.90 -22.57 -8.31
C ASN A 68 9.51 -22.30 -7.71
N ARG A 69 8.69 -21.45 -8.34
CA ARG A 69 7.34 -21.08 -7.88
C ARG A 69 7.29 -20.56 -6.44
N MET A 70 8.29 -19.77 -6.05
CA MET A 70 8.44 -19.21 -4.71
C MET A 70 7.95 -17.77 -4.58
N ILE A 71 7.62 -17.10 -5.67
CA ILE A 71 7.10 -15.72 -5.71
C ILE A 71 5.87 -15.62 -6.63
N PRO A 72 4.80 -14.90 -6.25
CA PRO A 72 3.61 -14.78 -7.09
C PRO A 72 3.89 -13.87 -8.29
N TYR A 73 3.49 -14.29 -9.49
CA TYR A 73 3.65 -13.53 -10.72
C TYR A 73 2.47 -13.75 -11.66
N GLU A 74 2.25 -12.81 -12.57
CA GLU A 74 1.28 -12.89 -13.66
C GLU A 74 2.02 -12.84 -15.00
N LYS A 75 1.61 -13.68 -15.96
CA LYS A 75 2.18 -13.69 -17.30
C LYS A 75 1.25 -12.97 -18.26
N HIS A 76 1.75 -11.92 -18.91
CA HIS A 76 1.01 -11.14 -19.91
C HIS A 76 1.79 -11.25 -21.22
N GLY A 77 1.46 -12.26 -22.02
CA GLY A 77 2.22 -12.61 -23.23
C GLY A 77 3.64 -13.09 -22.89
N SER A 78 4.67 -12.36 -23.36
CA SER A 78 6.08 -12.66 -23.06
C SER A 78 6.60 -11.95 -21.82
N ARG A 79 5.81 -11.09 -21.18
CA ARG A 79 6.23 -10.27 -20.04
C ARG A 79 5.70 -10.85 -18.72
N LEU A 80 6.48 -10.65 -17.66
CA LEU A 80 6.15 -11.04 -16.29
C LEU A 80 5.84 -9.79 -15.49
N TYR A 81 4.75 -9.85 -14.73
CA TYR A 81 4.29 -8.79 -13.86
C TYR A 81 4.04 -9.31 -12.45
N PHE A 82 4.11 -8.40 -11.49
CA PHE A 82 3.97 -8.72 -10.06
C PHE A 82 2.94 -7.79 -9.45
N ARG A 83 1.77 -8.33 -9.11
CA ARG A 83 0.71 -7.56 -8.47
C ARG A 83 1.15 -7.11 -7.08
N LYS A 84 1.18 -5.80 -6.82
CA LYS A 84 1.68 -5.23 -5.57
C LYS A 84 1.01 -5.82 -4.33
N SER A 85 -0.32 -5.95 -4.32
CA SER A 85 -1.05 -6.56 -3.20
C SER A 85 -0.61 -8.00 -2.92
N LYS A 86 -0.39 -8.81 -3.96
CA LYS A 86 0.07 -10.20 -3.82
C LYS A 86 1.49 -10.30 -3.30
N ILE A 87 2.37 -9.39 -3.70
CA ILE A 87 3.72 -9.33 -3.15
C ILE A 87 3.71 -8.87 -1.70
N LYS A 88 2.87 -7.88 -1.32
CA LYS A 88 2.67 -7.50 0.08
C LYS A 88 2.18 -8.67 0.94
N GLU A 89 1.15 -9.38 0.48
CA GLU A 89 0.61 -10.58 1.15
C GLU A 89 1.69 -11.66 1.31
N TRP A 90 2.44 -11.93 0.24
CA TRP A 90 3.55 -12.88 0.25
C TRP A 90 4.65 -12.49 1.25
N LEU A 91 5.03 -11.21 1.32
CA LEU A 91 5.99 -10.72 2.32
C LEU A 91 5.45 -10.86 3.74
N HIS A 92 4.18 -10.51 3.96
CA HIS A 92 3.50 -10.61 5.26
C HIS A 92 3.46 -12.07 5.75
N ASN A 93 3.22 -13.01 4.85
CA ASN A 93 3.17 -14.45 5.14
C ASN A 93 4.57 -15.10 5.20
N GLY A 94 5.64 -14.32 5.35
CA GLY A 94 7.00 -14.86 5.47
C GLY A 94 7.52 -15.53 4.19
N ARG A 95 7.12 -15.00 3.02
CA ARG A 95 7.47 -15.52 1.68
C ARG A 95 6.91 -16.90 1.37
N GLN A 96 5.81 -17.28 2.02
CA GLN A 96 5.10 -18.52 1.71
C GLN A 96 4.11 -18.30 0.57
N MET A 97 4.17 -19.17 -0.43
CA MET A 97 3.20 -19.19 -1.52
C MET A 97 1.93 -19.87 -1.05
N ASN A 98 0.84 -19.10 -0.98
CA ASN A 98 -0.49 -19.67 -0.78
C ASN A 98 -0.85 -20.47 -2.04
N HIS A 99 -0.95 -21.81 -1.92
CA HIS A 99 -1.18 -22.77 -3.01
C HIS A 99 -2.51 -22.58 -3.79
N LEU A 100 -3.26 -21.52 -3.54
CA LEU A 100 -4.57 -21.23 -4.13
C LEU A 100 -4.51 -20.43 -5.43
N ASN A 101 -3.36 -19.89 -5.82
CA ASN A 101 -3.23 -19.19 -7.11
C ASN A 101 -2.85 -20.19 -8.22
N LYS A 102 -3.75 -21.15 -8.50
CA LYS A 102 -3.68 -21.96 -9.70
C LYS A 102 -4.21 -21.13 -10.88
N GLU A 103 -3.32 -20.91 -11.84
CA GLU A 103 -3.58 -20.78 -13.28
C GLU A 103 -4.71 -19.83 -13.73
N LEU A 104 -4.29 -18.68 -14.27
CA LEU A 104 -4.88 -18.06 -15.45
C LEU A 104 -3.75 -17.70 -16.43
#